data_AF-A0A661MT65-F1
#
_entry.id   AF-A0A661MT65-F1
#
_cell.length_a   1.000
_cell.length_b   1.000
_cell.length_c   1.000
_cell.angle_alpha   90.00
_cell.angle_beta   90.00
_cell.angle_gamma   90.00
#
_symmetry.space_group_name_H-M   'P 1'
#
loop_
_entity.id
_entity.type
_entity.pdbx_description
1 polymer ?
#
loop_
_entity_poly.entity_id
_entity_poly.type
_entity_poly.pdbx_seq_one_letter_code
_entity_poly.pdbx_strand_id
1 'polypeptide(L)'
;MALIFVISSFEVEVPGIEHVPLQDKGIHFVEYGVLGWLCAAASSRTWASAAIWKTATFAVFVSVLWGLSDEIHQALVPGRSPELGDVIADLFGSIVGVSSWHLFSRRSVS
;
A
#
# COMPACT_ATOMS: atom_id res chain seq x y z
N MET A 1 6.43 2.82 -7.56
CA MET A 1 5.41 3.89 -7.57
C MET A 1 4.68 3.88 -8.92
N ALA A 2 5.31 4.21 -10.05
CA ALA A 2 4.63 4.21 -11.38
C ALA A 2 3.96 2.87 -11.78
N LEU A 3 4.50 1.74 -11.33
CA LEU A 3 3.90 0.41 -11.54
C LEU A 3 2.49 0.29 -10.95
N ILE A 4 2.23 0.95 -9.82
CA ILE A 4 0.92 0.96 -9.14
C ILE A 4 -0.13 1.56 -10.07
N PHE A 5 0.15 2.75 -10.63
CA PHE A 5 -0.77 3.42 -11.56
C PHE A 5 -1.08 2.58 -12.80
N VAL A 6 -0.07 1.90 -13.35
CA VAL A 6 -0.27 1.02 -14.51
C VAL A 6 -1.15 -0.17 -14.16
N ILE A 7 -0.90 -0.85 -13.04
CA ILE A 7 -1.68 -2.02 -12.62
C ILE A 7 -3.11 -1.61 -12.25
N SER A 8 -3.26 -0.53 -11.49
CA SER A 8 -4.52 0.04 -11.01
C SER A 8 -5.42 0.59 -12.12
N SER A 9 -4.87 0.85 -13.31
CA SER A 9 -5.65 1.25 -14.50
C SER A 9 -6.50 0.11 -15.07
N PHE A 10 -6.18 -1.15 -14.77
CA PHE A 10 -6.89 -2.30 -15.30
C PHE A 10 -8.00 -2.74 -14.34
N GLU A 11 -9.20 -2.99 -14.86
CA GLU A 11 -10.21 -3.74 -14.12
C GLU A 11 -9.83 -5.21 -14.12
N VAL A 12 -9.48 -5.73 -12.94
CA VAL A 12 -9.08 -7.13 -12.77
C VAL A 12 -10.33 -7.98 -12.64
N GLU A 13 -10.91 -8.36 -13.77
CA GLU A 13 -11.94 -9.40 -13.82
C GLU A 13 -11.28 -10.78 -13.80
N VAL A 14 -11.42 -11.52 -12.70
CA VAL A 14 -10.91 -12.89 -12.60
C VAL A 14 -12.06 -13.86 -12.87
N PRO A 15 -12.03 -14.61 -13.99
CA PRO A 15 -13.11 -15.53 -14.34
C PRO A 15 -13.34 -16.55 -13.22
N GLY A 16 -14.59 -16.64 -12.73
CA GLY A 16 -15.00 -17.55 -11.66
C GLY A 16 -14.83 -17.02 -10.23
N ILE A 17 -14.30 -15.80 -10.06
CA ILE A 17 -14.15 -15.11 -8.75
C ILE A 17 -14.89 -13.76 -8.73
N GLU A 18 -15.61 -13.43 -9.80
CA GLU A 18 -16.34 -12.17 -10.03
C GLU A 18 -17.30 -11.77 -8.90
N HIS A 19 -17.67 -12.69 -8.01
CA HIS A 19 -18.62 -12.48 -6.92
C HIS A 19 -17.98 -12.52 -5.53
N VAL A 20 -16.64 -12.53 -5.41
CA VAL A 20 -16.01 -12.45 -4.08
C VAL A 20 -16.16 -11.04 -3.54
N PRO A 21 -16.89 -10.85 -2.42
CA PRO A 21 -17.05 -9.53 -1.84
C PRO A 21 -15.68 -8.99 -1.41
N LEU A 22 -15.46 -7.69 -1.64
CA LEU A 22 -14.24 -6.96 -1.24
C LEU A 22 -12.95 -7.39 -1.96
N GLN A 23 -13.03 -8.06 -3.12
CA GLN A 23 -11.85 -8.47 -3.89
C GLN A 23 -10.91 -7.28 -4.18
N ASP A 24 -11.46 -6.16 -4.65
CA ASP A 24 -10.70 -4.94 -4.97
C ASP A 24 -9.97 -4.38 -3.72
N LYS A 25 -10.69 -4.32 -2.59
CA LYS A 25 -10.13 -3.90 -1.29
C LYS A 25 -9.00 -4.84 -0.85
N GLY A 26 -9.09 -6.13 -1.17
CA GLY A 26 -8.03 -7.11 -0.92
C GLY A 26 -6.77 -6.84 -1.75
N ILE A 27 -6.93 -6.46 -3.02
CA ILE A 27 -5.84 -6.07 -3.92
C ILE A 27 -5.15 -4.82 -3.37
N HIS A 28 -5.91 -3.77 -3.08
CA HIS A 28 -5.44 -2.52 -2.47
C HIS A 28 -4.69 -2.77 -1.16
N PHE A 29 -5.26 -3.58 -0.26
CA PHE A 29 -4.61 -3.95 1.00
C PHE A 29 -3.23 -4.62 0.78
N VAL A 30 -3.13 -5.55 -0.17
CA VAL A 30 -1.86 -6.24 -0.45
C VAL A 30 -0.86 -5.31 -1.12
N GLU A 31 -1.28 -4.56 -2.14
CA GLU A 31 -0.43 -3.63 -2.89
C GLU A 31 0.20 -2.58 -1.97
N TYR A 32 -0.62 -1.94 -1.15
CA TYR A 32 -0.15 -0.92 -0.22
C TYR A 32 0.54 -1.50 1.01
N GLY A 33 0.29 -2.77 1.34
CA GLY A 33 1.11 -3.53 2.29
C GLY A 33 2.54 -3.75 1.79
N VAL A 34 2.70 -4.15 0.53
CA VAL A 34 4.03 -4.23 -0.09
C VAL A 34 4.68 -2.85 -0.15
N LEU A 35 3.92 -1.81 -0.51
CA LEU A 35 4.42 -0.43 -0.55
C LEU A 35 4.91 0.05 0.82
N GLY A 36 4.09 -0.14 1.86
CA GLY A 36 4.41 0.22 3.23
C GLY A 36 5.67 -0.49 3.73
N TRP A 37 5.82 -1.78 3.44
CA TRP A 37 7.03 -2.52 3.76
C TRP A 37 8.26 -1.91 3.08
N LEU A 38 8.20 -1.67 1.76
CA LEU A 38 9.32 -1.12 1.00
C LEU A 38 9.70 0.29 1.47
N CYS A 39 8.70 1.14 1.76
CA CYS A 39 8.91 2.47 2.32
C CYS A 39 9.54 2.40 3.72
N ALA A 40 9.14 1.45 4.57
CA ALA A 40 9.76 1.24 5.88
C ALA A 40 11.21 0.77 5.74
N ALA A 41 11.49 -0.14 4.80
CA ALA A 41 12.84 -0.61 4.52
C ALA A 41 13.76 0.49 3.99
N ALA A 42 13.28 1.28 3.03
CA ALA A 42 14.02 2.41 2.47
C ALA A 42 14.29 3.48 3.53
N SER A 43 13.26 3.92 4.26
CA SER A 43 13.38 4.95 5.29
C SER A 43 14.31 4.54 6.44
N SER A 44 14.25 3.28 6.88
CA SER A 44 15.14 2.75 7.94
C SER A 44 16.62 2.73 7.51
N ARG A 45 16.90 2.54 6.21
CA ARG A 45 18.27 2.59 5.67
C ARG A 45 18.75 4.02 5.46
N THR A 46 17.89 4.89 4.95
CA THR A 46 18.22 6.30 4.69
C THR A 46 18.46 7.09 5.97
N TRP A 47 17.65 6.83 7.01
CA TRP A 47 17.74 7.51 8.31
C TRP A 47 18.05 6.51 9.42
N ALA A 48 19.21 5.88 9.37
CA ALA A 48 19.60 4.81 10.30
C ALA A 48 19.59 5.22 11.79
N SER A 49 19.78 6.52 12.10
CA SER A 49 19.74 7.05 13.47
C SER A 49 18.35 7.53 13.92
N ALA A 50 17.36 7.55 13.02
CA ALA A 50 16.01 7.97 13.36
C ALA A 50 15.32 6.93 14.25
N ALA A 51 14.48 7.42 15.16
CA ALA A 51 13.64 6.54 15.96
C ALA A 51 12.67 5.76 15.05
N ILE A 52 12.46 4.49 15.37
CA ILE A 52 11.64 3.55 14.58
C ILE A 52 10.23 4.06 14.30
N TRP A 53 9.63 4.79 15.25
CA TRP A 53 8.30 5.37 15.08
C TRP A 53 8.28 6.47 14.01
N LYS A 54 9.37 7.23 13.85
CA LYS A 54 9.45 8.28 12.82
C LYS A 54 9.49 7.67 11.42
N THR A 55 10.31 6.62 11.24
CA THR A 55 10.39 5.90 9.96
C THR A 55 9.09 5.17 9.65
N ALA A 56 8.43 4.60 10.67
CA ALA A 56 7.13 3.94 10.52
C ALA A 56 6.04 4.94 10.09
N THR A 57 5.88 6.04 10.83
CA THR A 57 4.88 7.08 10.50
C THR A 57 5.13 7.68 9.12
N PHE A 58 6.39 7.95 8.77
CA PHE A 58 6.73 8.44 7.43
C PHE A 58 6.35 7.43 6.34
N ALA A 59 6.66 6.14 6.52
CA ALA A 59 6.35 5.11 5.54
C ALA A 59 4.84 4.93 5.33
N VAL A 60 4.04 4.91 6.41
CA VAL A 60 2.56 4.88 6.31
C VAL A 60 2.06 6.13 5.61
N PHE A 61 2.52 7.31 6.02
CA PHE A 61 2.08 8.58 5.43
C PHE A 61 2.33 8.64 3.93
N VAL A 62 3.54 8.29 3.47
CA VAL A 62 3.87 8.26 2.04
C VAL A 62 3.01 7.24 1.29
N SER A 63 2.78 6.07 1.87
CA SER A 63 1.98 5.02 1.23
C SER A 63 0.51 5.45 1.08
N VAL A 64 -0.08 6.05 2.11
CA VAL A 64 -1.46 6.57 2.07
C VAL A 64 -1.60 7.74 1.11
N LEU A 65 -0.63 8.65 1.06
CA LEU A 65 -0.63 9.73 0.07
C LEU A 65 -0.57 9.18 -1.36
N TRP A 66 0.19 8.10 -1.57
CA TRP A 66 0.22 7.43 -2.85
C TRP A 66 -1.11 6.71 -3.16
N GLY A 67 -1.77 6.13 -2.16
CA GLY A 67 -3.13 5.57 -2.23
C GLY A 67 -4.15 6.57 -2.72
N LEU A 68 -4.20 7.70 -2.04
CA LEU A 68 -5.06 8.81 -2.43
C LEU A 68 -4.75 9.32 -3.85
N SER A 69 -3.48 9.35 -4.25
CA SER A 69 -3.08 9.76 -5.59
C SER A 69 -3.52 8.75 -6.65
N ASP A 70 -3.54 7.45 -6.32
CA ASP A 70 -4.00 6.39 -7.19
C ASP A 70 -5.50 6.45 -7.42
N GLU A 71 -6.30 6.68 -6.38
CA GLU A 71 -7.76 6.92 -6.52
C GLU A 71 -8.08 8.14 -7.39
N ILE A 72 -7.32 9.24 -7.21
CA ILE A 72 -7.46 10.42 -8.07
C ILE A 72 -7.10 10.08 -9.52
N HIS A 73 -6.09 9.24 -9.73
CA HIS A 73 -5.70 8.77 -11.06
C HIS A 73 -6.76 7.86 -11.67
N GLN A 74 -7.31 6.90 -10.92
CA GLN A 74 -8.41 6.03 -11.34
C GLN A 74 -9.65 6.85 -11.74
N ALA A 75 -9.96 7.95 -11.05
CA ALA A 75 -11.05 8.85 -11.41
C ALA A 75 -10.92 9.45 -12.82
N LEU A 76 -9.71 9.44 -13.40
CA LEU A 76 -9.44 9.90 -14.76
C LEU A 76 -9.44 8.75 -15.79
N VAL A 77 -9.50 7.50 -15.34
CA VAL A 77 -9.51 6.30 -16.20
C VAL A 77 -10.96 5.91 -16.52
N PRO A 78 -11.38 5.90 -17.81
CA PRO A 78 -12.72 5.48 -18.18
C PRO A 78 -13.00 4.03 -17.74
N GLY A 79 -14.12 3.81 -17.06
CA GLY A 79 -14.52 2.49 -16.54
C GLY A 79 -14.27 2.34 -15.04
N ARG A 80 -13.19 2.93 -14.50
CA ARG A 80 -12.87 2.86 -13.06
C ARG A 80 -13.70 3.84 -12.24
N SER A 81 -14.00 3.44 -11.00
CA SER A 81 -14.67 4.29 -10.01
C SER A 81 -13.81 4.37 -8.76
N PRO A 82 -13.40 5.57 -8.31
CA PRO A 82 -12.66 5.71 -7.07
C PRO A 82 -13.56 5.42 -5.88
N GLU A 83 -13.05 4.67 -4.90
CA GLU A 83 -13.80 4.32 -3.70
C GLU A 83 -13.04 4.69 -2.43
N LEU A 84 -13.74 5.31 -1.48
CA LEU A 84 -13.19 5.58 -0.15
C LEU A 84 -12.78 4.27 0.57
N GLY A 85 -13.42 3.16 0.22
CA GLY A 85 -13.08 1.84 0.74
C GLY A 85 -11.66 1.39 0.37
N ASP A 86 -11.17 1.80 -0.79
CA ASP A 86 -9.84 1.44 -1.29
C ASP A 86 -8.75 2.25 -0.57
N VAL A 87 -8.96 3.55 -0.34
CA VAL A 87 -8.08 4.36 0.53
C VAL A 87 -7.99 3.79 1.95
N ILE A 88 -9.09 3.26 2.48
CA ILE A 88 -9.10 2.61 3.80
C ILE A 88 -8.29 1.31 3.75
N ALA A 89 -8.46 0.50 2.70
CA ALA A 89 -7.67 -0.69 2.50
C ALA A 89 -6.17 -0.38 2.37
N ASP A 90 -5.81 0.68 1.66
CA ASP A 90 -4.43 1.15 1.51
C ASP A 90 -3.80 1.53 2.85
N LEU A 91 -4.56 2.24 3.68
CA LEU A 91 -4.13 2.62 5.04
C LEU A 91 -3.84 1.38 5.89
N PHE A 92 -4.77 0.43 5.96
CA PHE A 92 -4.56 -0.79 6.76
C PHE A 92 -3.46 -1.67 6.20
N GLY A 93 -3.40 -1.83 4.87
CA GLY A 93 -2.35 -2.54 4.17
C GLY A 93 -0.98 -1.98 4.52
N SER A 94 -0.79 -0.67 4.34
CA SER A 94 0.49 -0.01 4.63
C SER A 94 0.90 -0.13 6.10
N ILE A 95 -0.02 -0.02 7.06
CA ILE A 95 0.26 -0.25 8.49
C ILE A 95 0.77 -1.68 8.73
N VAL A 96 0.13 -2.68 8.13
CA VAL A 96 0.53 -4.09 8.25
C VAL A 96 1.90 -4.32 7.60
N GLY A 97 2.14 -3.76 6.43
CA GLY A 97 3.43 -3.83 5.73
C GLY A 97 4.59 -3.25 6.55
N VAL A 98 4.40 -2.04 7.08
CA VAL A 98 5.38 -1.36 7.93
C VAL A 98 5.65 -2.15 9.21
N SER A 99 4.59 -2.63 9.87
CA SER A 99 4.70 -3.43 11.08
C SER A 99 5.47 -4.73 10.83
N SER A 100 5.17 -5.39 9.72
CA SER A 100 5.83 -6.62 9.32
C SER A 100 7.33 -6.38 9.08
N TRP A 101 7.71 -5.36 8.30
CA TRP A 101 9.12 -4.99 8.11
C TRP A 101 9.87 -4.81 9.44
N HIS A 102 9.27 -4.11 10.40
CA HIS A 102 9.88 -3.90 11.71
C HIS A 102 10.03 -5.19 12.52
N LEU A 103 9.06 -6.11 12.45
CA LEU A 103 9.17 -7.43 13.09
C LEU A 103 10.31 -8.26 12.47
N PHE A 104 10.43 -8.28 11.15
CA PHE A 104 11.50 -9.00 10.46
C PHE A 104 12.88 -8.39 10.72
N SER A 105 12.98 -7.06 10.72
CA SER A 105 14.24 -6.36 10.97
C SER A 105 14.76 -6.56 12.40
N ARG A 106 13.87 -6.70 13.38
CA ARG A 106 14.25 -7.03 14.76
C ARG A 106 14.82 -8.44 14.92
N ARG A 107 14.44 -9.38 14.06
CA ARG A 107 14.95 -10.77 14.08
C ARG A 107 16.34 -10.92 13.45
N SER A 108 16.75 -9.99 12.59
CA SER A 108 18.04 -10.05 11.90
C SER A 108 19.23 -9.53 12.75
N VAL A 109 18.97 -9.04 13.96
CA VAL A 109 19.98 -8.45 14.86
C VAL A 109 20.21 -9.31 16.12
N SER A 110 19.69 -10.55 16.15
CA SER A 110 20.02 -11.57 17.17
C SER A 110 21.01 -12.58 16.62
#